data_AF-A0A1Y0N9M7-F1
#
_entry.id   AF-A0A1Y0N9M7-F1
#
_cell.length_a   1.000
_cell.length_b   1.000
_cell.length_c   1.000
_cell.angle_alpha   90.00
_cell.angle_beta   90.00
_cell.angle_gamma   90.00
#
_symmetry.space_group_name_H-M   'P 1'
#
loop_
_entity.id
_entity.type
_entity.pdbx_description
1 polymer ?
#
loop_
_entity_poly.entity_id
_entity_poly.type
_entity_poly.pdbx_seq_one_letter_code
_entity_poly.pdbx_strand_id
1 'polypeptide(L)'
;MFPQDQSHWRIDWFGDIAFPDRSVRRKQPSVFLHLSRLADERFRSDPSVLLHPQCTGPAKLQRRIWVSVGTLALVRIGDIWHKGGLALRPDYELEEFASLQVDPGSTAIVKAGLNLNNEGFLLPISEHPWHIQCTQSYCLMVQLPHDRRLIIPCVELARFYFGSSSGLISRLFLPPLFRDALFSSASLDPYSRRLQIDLADKMSGASAADIGRIAMDPIAARAARIVGNSCLRASTAGLPIYPQARFPFEGKTNLIASGRWLSHGGVPKSTFLVYNLRSCSHPFPFRSLQYTTKGAQPRPKLPNQARSPTEEPRILRSSAPEVKNPALVEKDASSKLAGKTRQVRELARFPDLERKSIWRSMRLMADESATEHVNSGAPTIDSMAVGEPGSGRRVRPVELSVVSAKASGKQEVIPLFLQDTVEDLKQLKGLTVELLTESLEDGWTVPISVLANSDGEVAPELMIDCPEHGLRMRKAAVFAFKRKSEHLCAVVIEANPPHTKIIPTTGQDENEVWLTLRCAAVDFSKAAPSDTLDAPLAELISWVFDEEDPV
;
A
#
# COMPACT_ATOMS: atom_id res chain seq x y z
N MET A 1 4.33 -5.36 -22.54
CA MET A 1 5.72 -5.47 -22.04
C MET A 1 6.49 -4.24 -22.46
N PHE A 2 7.28 -3.64 -21.56
CA PHE A 2 8.11 -2.48 -21.89
C PHE A 2 9.17 -2.82 -22.95
N PRO A 3 9.56 -1.85 -23.80
CA PRO A 3 10.62 -2.04 -24.78
C PRO A 3 11.93 -2.55 -24.15
N GLN A 4 12.50 -3.60 -24.74
CA GLN A 4 13.77 -4.22 -24.33
C GLN A 4 14.96 -3.77 -25.19
N ASP A 5 14.73 -2.81 -26.10
CA ASP A 5 15.77 -2.27 -26.98
C ASP A 5 16.73 -1.32 -26.25
N GLN A 6 17.78 -0.88 -26.96
CA GLN A 6 18.80 0.03 -26.43
C GLN A 6 18.32 1.49 -26.32
N SER A 7 17.08 1.81 -26.69
CA SER A 7 16.58 3.18 -26.64
C SER A 7 16.04 3.52 -25.25
N HIS A 8 15.95 4.82 -24.96
CA HIS A 8 15.19 5.34 -23.84
C HIS A 8 13.78 5.70 -24.28
N TRP A 9 12.79 5.27 -23.51
CA TRP A 9 11.38 5.44 -23.80
C TRP A 9 10.71 6.24 -22.69
N ARG A 10 10.13 7.37 -23.03
CA ARG A 10 9.31 8.18 -22.13
C ARG A 10 7.88 7.67 -22.11
N ILE A 11 7.27 7.56 -20.93
CA ILE A 11 5.82 7.37 -20.82
C ILE A 11 5.13 8.69 -21.12
N ASP A 12 4.36 8.72 -22.19
CA ASP A 12 3.73 9.92 -22.71
C ASP A 12 2.35 10.16 -22.11
N TRP A 13 1.52 9.12 -22.06
CA TRP A 13 0.15 9.20 -21.60
C TRP A 13 -0.45 7.83 -21.27
N PHE A 14 -1.50 7.83 -20.45
CA PHE A 14 -2.34 6.66 -20.18
C PHE A 14 -3.56 6.64 -21.12
N GLY A 15 -3.65 5.59 -21.93
CA GLY A 15 -4.73 5.36 -22.89
C GLY A 15 -5.93 4.63 -22.28
N ASP A 16 -6.62 3.89 -23.14
CA ASP A 16 -7.83 3.16 -22.79
C ASP A 16 -7.56 1.90 -21.96
N ILE A 17 -8.61 1.42 -21.31
CA ILE A 17 -8.63 0.19 -20.52
C ILE A 17 -9.28 -0.92 -21.33
N ALA A 18 -8.65 -2.08 -21.42
CA ALA A 18 -9.23 -3.21 -22.14
C ALA A 18 -8.80 -4.55 -21.57
N PHE A 19 -9.46 -5.61 -22.04
CA PHE A 19 -8.91 -6.96 -22.04
C PHE A 19 -8.38 -7.23 -23.45
N PRO A 20 -7.13 -6.84 -23.76
CA PRO A 20 -6.63 -6.83 -25.14
C PRO A 20 -6.64 -8.22 -25.78
N ASP A 21 -6.31 -9.25 -24.98
CA ASP A 21 -6.43 -10.65 -25.38
C ASP A 21 -6.85 -11.48 -24.16
N ARG A 22 -8.12 -11.93 -24.17
CA ARG A 22 -8.70 -12.75 -23.09
C ARG A 22 -8.09 -14.15 -22.99
N SER A 23 -7.38 -14.64 -24.01
CA SER A 23 -6.64 -15.90 -23.94
C SER A 23 -5.32 -15.75 -23.18
N VAL A 24 -4.77 -14.53 -23.14
CA VAL A 24 -3.50 -14.21 -22.47
C VAL A 24 -3.73 -13.64 -21.08
N ARG A 25 -4.74 -12.78 -20.93
CA ARG A 25 -5.08 -12.11 -19.67
C ARG A 25 -6.59 -12.01 -19.50
N ARG A 26 -7.17 -12.83 -18.62
CA ARG A 26 -8.62 -12.97 -18.42
C ARG A 26 -9.14 -12.43 -17.09
N LYS A 27 -8.27 -12.31 -16.08
CA LYS A 27 -8.69 -12.01 -14.70
C LYS A 27 -8.65 -10.53 -14.32
N GLN A 28 -7.93 -9.72 -15.09
CA GLN A 28 -7.79 -8.29 -14.81
C GLN A 28 -7.62 -7.51 -16.11
N PRO A 29 -8.11 -6.27 -16.19
CA PRO A 29 -7.91 -5.43 -17.35
C PRO A 29 -6.47 -4.93 -17.45
N SER A 30 -6.14 -4.38 -18.61
CA SER A 30 -4.88 -3.70 -18.89
C SER A 30 -5.16 -2.24 -19.26
N VAL A 31 -4.22 -1.37 -18.94
CA VAL A 31 -4.16 0.02 -19.42
C VAL A 31 -3.18 0.09 -20.59
N PHE A 32 -3.55 0.87 -21.59
CA PHE A 32 -2.68 1.14 -22.73
C PHE A 32 -1.71 2.27 -22.39
N LEU A 33 -0.42 2.07 -22.57
CA LEU A 33 0.59 3.11 -22.38
C LEU A 33 1.07 3.61 -23.74
N HIS A 34 1.07 4.92 -23.91
CA HIS A 34 1.70 5.59 -25.03
C HIS A 34 3.14 5.92 -24.65
N LEU A 35 4.09 5.59 -25.51
CA LEU A 35 5.52 5.78 -25.30
C LEU A 35 6.13 6.48 -26.51
N SER A 36 7.01 7.44 -26.25
CA SER A 36 7.89 8.00 -27.29
C SER A 36 9.34 7.71 -26.99
N ARG A 37 10.10 7.43 -28.06
CA ARG A 37 11.54 7.32 -27.97
C ARG A 37 12.13 8.69 -27.71
N LEU A 38 13.02 8.80 -26.71
CA LEU A 38 13.82 10.01 -26.50
C LEU A 38 14.82 10.15 -27.65
N ALA A 39 14.88 11.35 -28.23
CA ALA A 39 15.82 11.72 -29.27
C ALA A 39 16.98 12.56 -28.72
N ASP A 40 16.77 13.26 -27.60
CA ASP A 40 17.72 14.20 -27.03
C ASP A 40 18.45 13.63 -25.82
N GLU A 41 19.63 13.03 -26.02
CA GLU A 41 20.44 12.40 -24.97
C GLU A 41 20.90 13.36 -23.85
N ARG A 42 20.75 14.69 -24.01
CA ARG A 42 21.08 15.67 -22.97
C ARG A 42 20.24 15.52 -21.72
N PHE A 43 19.11 14.80 -21.78
CA PHE A 43 18.25 14.53 -20.61
C PHE A 43 19.02 13.92 -19.43
N ARG A 44 20.14 13.25 -19.70
CA ARG A 44 20.99 12.64 -18.67
C ARG A 44 21.75 13.67 -17.82
N SER A 45 22.14 14.79 -18.45
CA SER A 45 22.86 15.89 -17.79
C SER A 45 21.94 17.03 -17.40
N ASP A 46 20.89 17.26 -18.19
CA ASP A 46 19.91 18.32 -18.00
C ASP A 46 18.50 17.77 -18.22
N PRO A 47 17.79 17.36 -17.16
CA PRO A 47 16.43 16.83 -17.26
C PRO A 47 15.41 17.85 -17.79
N SER A 48 15.70 19.15 -17.80
CA SER A 48 14.75 20.18 -18.25
C SER A 48 14.40 20.05 -19.73
N VAL A 49 15.29 19.46 -20.54
CA VAL A 49 15.02 19.18 -21.95
C VAL A 49 13.78 18.30 -22.14
N LEU A 50 13.44 17.46 -21.16
CA LEU A 50 12.27 16.56 -21.20
C LEU A 50 10.94 17.32 -21.14
N LEU A 51 10.96 18.61 -20.79
CA LEU A 51 9.78 19.47 -20.88
C LEU A 51 9.49 19.87 -22.32
N HIS A 52 10.44 19.78 -23.26
CA HIS A 52 10.25 20.26 -24.62
C HIS A 52 9.73 19.16 -25.56
N PRO A 53 8.71 19.42 -26.41
CA PRO A 53 8.21 18.47 -27.41
C PRO A 53 9.28 17.80 -28.28
N GLN A 54 10.36 18.54 -28.57
CA GLN A 54 11.46 18.11 -29.42
C GLN A 54 12.34 17.04 -28.77
N CYS A 55 12.23 16.79 -27.45
CA CYS A 55 13.02 15.75 -26.78
C CYS A 55 12.64 14.33 -27.20
N THR A 56 11.47 14.16 -27.82
CA THR A 56 10.94 12.88 -28.30
C THR A 56 10.80 12.84 -29.82
N GLY A 57 10.75 11.63 -30.39
CA GLY A 57 10.26 11.45 -31.76
C GLY A 57 8.81 11.98 -31.95
N PRO A 58 8.35 12.15 -33.19
CA PRO A 58 7.02 12.68 -33.48
C PRO A 58 5.90 11.88 -32.77
N ALA A 59 4.97 12.56 -32.10
CA ALA A 59 3.90 11.91 -31.32
C ALA A 59 2.99 10.98 -32.14
N LYS A 60 2.92 11.16 -33.46
CA LYS A 60 2.20 10.24 -34.38
C LYS A 60 2.84 8.84 -34.44
N LEU A 61 4.12 8.72 -34.09
CA LEU A 61 4.90 7.49 -34.10
C LEU A 61 5.05 6.87 -32.70
N GLN A 62 4.19 7.29 -31.75
CA GLN A 62 4.15 6.71 -30.41
C GLN A 62 4.01 5.19 -30.49
N ARG A 63 4.90 4.50 -29.77
CA ARG A 63 4.74 3.08 -29.50
C ARG A 63 3.66 2.92 -28.46
N ARG A 64 2.89 1.84 -28.59
CA ARG A 64 1.80 1.53 -27.66
C ARG A 64 2.01 0.15 -27.05
N ILE A 65 1.85 0.04 -25.75
CA ILE A 65 1.96 -1.22 -25.04
C ILE A 65 0.82 -1.38 -24.05
N TRP A 66 0.30 -2.60 -23.93
CA TRP A 66 -0.59 -2.94 -22.81
C TRP A 66 0.26 -3.22 -21.57
N VAL A 67 -0.22 -2.77 -20.42
CA VAL A 67 0.24 -3.22 -19.09
C VAL A 67 -0.94 -3.50 -18.17
N SER A 68 -0.83 -4.42 -17.21
CA SER A 68 -1.88 -4.63 -16.20
C SER A 68 -2.19 -3.31 -15.49
N VAL A 69 -3.46 -3.07 -15.16
CA VAL A 69 -3.86 -1.95 -14.29
C VAL A 69 -3.15 -1.99 -12.93
N GLY A 70 -2.78 -3.17 -12.44
CA GLY A 70 -1.98 -3.33 -11.22
C GLY A 70 -0.56 -2.77 -11.35
N THR A 71 0.00 -2.73 -12.57
CA THR A 71 1.31 -2.14 -12.86
C THR A 71 1.31 -0.62 -12.72
N LEU A 72 0.13 0.04 -12.64
CA LEU A 72 0.04 1.48 -12.35
C LEU A 72 0.76 1.88 -11.05
N ALA A 73 0.90 0.98 -10.08
CA ALA A 73 1.70 1.22 -8.88
C ALA A 73 3.19 1.52 -9.18
N LEU A 74 3.69 1.20 -10.38
CA LEU A 74 5.09 1.37 -10.80
C LEU A 74 5.31 2.46 -11.86
N VAL A 75 4.27 2.86 -12.59
CA VAL A 75 4.41 3.67 -13.81
C VAL A 75 3.73 5.02 -13.66
N ARG A 76 4.37 6.07 -14.18
CA ARG A 76 3.88 7.45 -14.15
C ARG A 76 4.10 8.11 -15.50
N ILE A 77 3.31 9.13 -15.80
CA ILE A 77 3.58 9.99 -16.98
C ILE A 77 4.95 10.64 -16.77
N GLY A 78 5.74 10.67 -17.83
CA GLY A 78 7.08 11.24 -17.83
C GLY A 78 8.19 10.33 -17.29
N ASP A 79 7.89 9.13 -16.78
CA ASP A 79 8.92 8.15 -16.42
C ASP A 79 9.71 7.73 -17.67
N ILE A 80 11.03 7.55 -17.51
CA ILE A 80 11.92 7.08 -18.56
C ILE A 80 12.29 5.63 -18.31
N TRP A 81 12.04 4.78 -19.31
CA TRP A 81 12.30 3.35 -19.28
C TRP A 81 13.38 2.97 -20.29
N HIS A 82 14.25 2.04 -19.91
CA HIS A 82 15.34 1.53 -20.74
C HIS A 82 15.52 0.04 -20.46
N LYS A 83 15.65 -0.79 -21.50
CA LYS A 83 15.82 -2.26 -21.38
C LYS A 83 14.81 -2.91 -20.42
N GLY A 84 13.54 -2.53 -20.56
CA GLY A 84 12.44 -3.05 -19.74
C GLY A 84 12.43 -2.63 -18.27
N GLY A 85 13.38 -1.80 -17.82
CA GLY A 85 13.46 -1.26 -16.46
C GLY A 85 13.24 0.26 -16.40
N LEU A 86 12.86 0.74 -15.23
CA LEU A 86 12.81 2.18 -14.94
C LEU A 86 14.25 2.73 -14.89
N ALA A 87 14.54 3.71 -15.73
CA ALA A 87 15.87 4.34 -15.83
C ALA A 87 15.93 5.67 -15.07
N LEU A 88 14.90 6.52 -15.22
CA LEU A 88 14.86 7.84 -14.60
C LEU A 88 13.42 8.24 -14.25
N ARG A 89 13.25 8.93 -13.11
CA ARG A 89 12.02 9.62 -12.72
C ARG A 89 12.31 11.11 -12.55
N PRO A 90 12.18 11.92 -13.62
CA PRO A 90 12.42 13.35 -13.54
C PRO A 90 11.36 14.04 -12.66
N ASP A 91 11.77 15.09 -11.95
CA ASP A 91 10.85 15.91 -11.16
C ASP A 91 10.08 16.94 -12.02
N TYR A 92 10.51 17.19 -13.26
CA TYR A 92 9.92 18.19 -14.16
C TYR A 92 9.76 19.55 -13.45
N GLU A 93 8.65 20.28 -13.67
CA GLU A 93 8.31 21.43 -12.84
C GLU A 93 7.57 20.95 -11.59
N LEU A 94 8.15 21.18 -10.41
CA LEU A 94 7.58 20.81 -9.11
C LEU A 94 6.86 22.03 -8.50
N GLU A 95 5.58 21.86 -8.21
CA GLU A 95 4.72 22.93 -7.69
C GLU A 95 4.01 22.50 -6.41
N GLU A 96 3.85 23.46 -5.49
CA GLU A 96 3.01 23.34 -4.31
C GLU A 96 1.75 24.23 -4.47
N PHE A 97 0.60 23.58 -4.44
CA PHE A 97 -0.71 24.23 -4.44
C PHE A 97 -1.24 24.28 -3.01
N ALA A 98 -0.91 25.35 -2.30
CA ALA A 98 -1.32 25.56 -0.92
C ALA A 98 -2.81 25.91 -0.81
N SER A 99 -3.47 25.37 0.23
CA SER A 99 -4.89 25.62 0.54
C SER A 99 -5.85 25.44 -0.64
N LEU A 100 -5.56 24.45 -1.50
CA LEU A 100 -6.40 24.07 -2.63
C LEU A 100 -7.78 23.65 -2.12
N GLN A 101 -8.81 24.31 -2.63
CA GLN A 101 -10.20 23.97 -2.35
C GLN A 101 -10.63 22.81 -3.24
N VAL A 102 -11.17 21.75 -2.63
CA VAL A 102 -11.68 20.57 -3.33
C VAL A 102 -13.13 20.36 -2.95
N ASP A 103 -14.03 20.65 -3.89
CA ASP A 103 -15.48 20.45 -3.76
C ASP A 103 -16.14 20.38 -5.15
N PRO A 104 -17.46 20.12 -5.25
CA PRO A 104 -18.15 20.07 -6.52
C PRO A 104 -18.16 21.39 -7.33
N GLY A 105 -17.90 22.54 -6.71
CA GLY A 105 -17.86 23.85 -7.38
C GLY A 105 -16.47 24.21 -7.92
N SER A 106 -15.42 23.73 -7.28
CA SER A 106 -14.01 23.97 -7.63
C SER A 106 -13.42 22.91 -8.57
N THR A 107 -14.09 21.76 -8.74
CA THR A 107 -13.58 20.64 -9.54
C THR A 107 -14.54 20.19 -10.64
N ALA A 108 -14.02 19.81 -11.80
CA ALA A 108 -14.80 19.30 -12.92
C ALA A 108 -14.07 18.17 -13.68
N ILE A 109 -14.82 17.17 -14.15
CA ILE A 109 -14.27 16.14 -15.05
C ILE A 109 -14.32 16.68 -16.48
N VAL A 110 -13.16 16.75 -17.13
CA VAL A 110 -12.98 17.24 -18.50
C VAL A 110 -12.28 16.20 -19.36
N LYS A 111 -12.34 16.35 -20.69
CA LYS A 111 -11.54 15.55 -21.61
C LYS A 111 -10.18 16.20 -21.84
N ALA A 112 -9.14 15.42 -22.07
CA ALA A 112 -7.78 15.91 -22.34
C ALA A 112 -7.74 16.84 -23.58
N GLY A 113 -8.54 16.56 -24.60
CA GLY A 113 -8.67 17.39 -25.80
C GLY A 113 -9.77 18.45 -25.73
N LEU A 114 -10.19 18.88 -24.53
CA LEU A 114 -11.19 19.94 -24.39
C LEU A 114 -10.63 21.27 -24.91
N ASN A 115 -11.36 21.88 -25.86
CA ASN A 115 -11.22 23.28 -26.20
C ASN A 115 -12.20 24.08 -25.32
N LEU A 116 -11.69 24.77 -24.31
CA LEU A 116 -12.51 25.46 -23.33
C LEU A 116 -13.01 26.77 -23.93
N ASN A 117 -14.33 26.99 -23.92
CA ASN A 117 -14.99 28.20 -24.41
C ASN A 117 -14.63 28.60 -25.85
N ASN A 118 -14.09 27.68 -26.66
CA ASN A 118 -13.49 27.94 -27.97
C ASN A 118 -12.32 28.94 -27.96
N GLU A 119 -11.73 29.22 -26.80
CA GLU A 119 -10.60 30.14 -26.64
C GLU A 119 -9.24 29.43 -26.71
N GLY A 120 -9.23 28.09 -26.65
CA GLY A 120 -8.02 27.29 -26.75
C GLY A 120 -8.15 25.92 -26.10
N PHE A 121 -7.26 25.01 -26.50
CA PHE A 121 -7.16 23.71 -25.85
C PHE A 121 -6.52 23.83 -24.46
N LEU A 122 -7.08 23.13 -23.47
CA LEU A 122 -6.47 23.06 -22.14
C LEU A 122 -5.06 22.46 -22.18
N LEU A 123 -4.86 21.50 -23.08
CA LEU A 123 -3.57 20.87 -23.37
C LEU A 123 -3.20 21.16 -24.83
N PRO A 124 -2.54 22.30 -25.14
CA PRO A 124 -2.18 22.63 -26.52
C PRO A 124 -1.19 21.60 -27.10
N ILE A 125 -1.44 21.11 -28.32
CA ILE A 125 -0.58 20.08 -28.96
C ILE A 125 0.82 20.61 -29.26
N SER A 126 0.94 21.90 -29.59
CA SER A 126 2.23 22.57 -29.82
C SER A 126 3.13 22.52 -28.59
N GLU A 127 2.54 22.54 -27.40
CA GLU A 127 3.25 22.49 -26.14
C GLU A 127 3.33 21.07 -25.61
N HIS A 128 2.24 20.30 -25.63
CA HIS A 128 2.14 18.96 -25.03
C HIS A 128 1.59 17.93 -26.03
N PRO A 129 2.36 17.50 -27.04
CA PRO A 129 1.84 16.62 -28.09
C PRO A 129 1.59 15.18 -27.64
N TRP A 130 2.10 14.79 -26.47
CA TRP A 130 2.15 13.42 -25.97
C TRP A 130 0.79 12.77 -25.69
N HIS A 131 -0.28 13.58 -25.57
CA HIS A 131 -1.64 13.09 -25.33
C HIS A 131 -2.49 12.99 -26.62
N ILE A 132 -1.93 13.27 -27.81
CA ILE A 132 -2.69 13.44 -29.07
C ILE A 132 -3.53 12.22 -29.46
N GLN A 133 -3.10 11.01 -29.09
CA GLN A 133 -3.83 9.77 -29.36
C GLN A 133 -4.93 9.48 -28.33
N CYS A 134 -5.02 10.27 -27.26
CA CYS A 134 -5.86 10.04 -26.10
C CYS A 134 -6.67 11.30 -25.73
N THR A 135 -7.07 12.11 -26.71
CA THR A 135 -7.84 13.36 -26.48
C THR A 135 -9.19 13.13 -25.78
N GLN A 136 -9.72 11.91 -25.86
CA GLN A 136 -10.96 11.51 -25.18
C GLN A 136 -10.75 11.00 -23.75
N SER A 137 -9.50 10.86 -23.30
CA SER A 137 -9.19 10.48 -21.92
C SER A 137 -9.65 11.57 -20.93
N TYR A 138 -10.08 11.15 -19.74
CA TYR A 138 -10.58 12.07 -18.73
C TYR A 138 -9.46 12.61 -17.84
N CYS A 139 -9.60 13.89 -17.50
CA CYS A 139 -8.83 14.59 -16.48
C CYS A 139 -9.79 15.22 -15.47
N LEU A 140 -9.31 15.42 -14.24
CA LEU A 140 -9.94 16.31 -13.28
C LEU A 140 -9.31 17.70 -13.43
N MET A 141 -10.14 18.70 -13.68
CA MET A 141 -9.77 20.11 -13.64
C MET A 141 -10.08 20.64 -12.24
N VAL A 142 -9.13 21.36 -11.65
CA VAL A 142 -9.31 22.11 -10.40
C VAL A 142 -9.05 23.58 -10.70
N GLN A 143 -9.97 24.44 -10.30
CA GLN A 143 -9.79 25.89 -10.43
C GLN A 143 -8.72 26.39 -9.45
N LEU A 144 -7.83 27.24 -9.94
CA LEU A 144 -6.82 27.94 -9.15
C LEU A 144 -7.12 29.44 -9.16
N PRO A 145 -6.53 30.20 -8.21
CA PRO A 145 -6.59 31.66 -8.25
C PRO A 145 -6.03 32.25 -9.56
N HIS A 146 -6.52 33.44 -9.91
CA HIS A 146 -6.11 34.20 -11.10
C HIS A 146 -6.44 33.51 -12.43
N ASP A 147 -7.59 32.86 -12.52
CA ASP A 147 -8.07 32.14 -13.71
C ASP A 147 -7.07 31.08 -14.23
N ARG A 148 -6.25 30.56 -13.32
CA ARG A 148 -5.38 29.41 -13.58
C ARG A 148 -6.12 28.12 -13.25
N ARG A 149 -5.58 27.01 -13.72
CA ARG A 149 -6.16 25.69 -13.45
C ARG A 149 -5.10 24.61 -13.33
N LEU A 150 -5.45 23.61 -12.55
CA LEU A 150 -4.72 22.36 -12.39
C LEU A 150 -5.45 21.26 -13.17
N ILE A 151 -4.74 20.52 -14.02
CA ILE A 151 -5.30 19.40 -14.79
C ILE A 151 -4.59 18.12 -14.35
N ILE A 152 -5.37 17.18 -13.79
CA ILE A 152 -4.87 15.91 -13.28
C ILE A 152 -5.48 14.77 -14.09
N PRO A 153 -4.69 13.95 -14.81
CA PRO A 153 -5.21 12.77 -15.49
C PRO A 153 -5.94 11.86 -14.49
N CYS A 154 -7.13 11.36 -14.85
CA CYS A 154 -7.93 10.53 -13.94
C CYS A 154 -7.21 9.24 -13.52
N VAL A 155 -6.37 8.67 -14.41
CA VAL A 155 -5.53 7.52 -14.09
C VAL A 155 -4.49 7.86 -13.02
N GLU A 156 -3.93 9.08 -13.04
CA GLU A 156 -2.99 9.56 -12.02
C GLU A 156 -3.69 9.74 -10.66
N LEU A 157 -4.92 10.27 -10.62
CA LEU A 157 -5.72 10.31 -9.40
C LEU A 157 -5.97 8.92 -8.82
N ALA A 158 -6.39 7.97 -9.67
CA ALA A 158 -6.62 6.60 -9.24
C ALA A 158 -5.33 5.95 -8.71
N ARG A 159 -4.20 6.14 -9.42
CA ARG A 159 -2.88 5.67 -9.00
C ARG A 159 -2.45 6.29 -7.67
N PHE A 160 -2.55 7.60 -7.53
CA PHE A 160 -2.06 8.29 -6.34
C PHE A 160 -2.87 7.94 -5.09
N TYR A 161 -4.21 7.92 -5.17
CA TYR A 161 -5.07 7.69 -4.01
C TYR A 161 -5.38 6.23 -3.70
N PHE A 162 -5.25 5.33 -4.68
CA PHE A 162 -5.62 3.91 -4.52
C PHE A 162 -4.54 2.93 -5.01
N GLY A 163 -3.37 3.42 -5.42
CA GLY A 163 -2.22 2.62 -5.85
C GLY A 163 -1.23 2.29 -4.73
N SER A 164 -1.67 2.16 -3.47
CA SER A 164 -0.82 1.61 -2.39
C SER A 164 -0.38 0.17 -2.66
N SER A 165 -1.18 -0.57 -3.43
CA SER A 165 -0.86 -1.91 -3.85
C SER A 165 -1.45 -2.24 -5.21
N SER A 166 -0.89 -3.24 -5.90
CA SER A 166 -1.47 -3.73 -7.14
C SER A 166 -2.83 -4.38 -6.93
N GLY A 167 -3.06 -5.01 -5.77
CA GLY A 167 -4.32 -5.65 -5.43
C GLY A 167 -5.46 -4.64 -5.29
N LEU A 168 -5.24 -3.55 -4.55
CA LEU A 168 -6.25 -2.50 -4.38
C LEU A 168 -6.62 -1.88 -5.72
N ILE A 169 -5.63 -1.39 -6.48
CA ILE A 169 -5.93 -0.72 -7.75
C ILE A 169 -6.58 -1.69 -8.75
N SER A 170 -6.18 -2.97 -8.80
CA SER A 170 -6.83 -3.95 -9.68
C SER A 170 -8.31 -4.16 -9.34
N ARG A 171 -8.68 -4.16 -8.05
CA ARG A 171 -10.08 -4.27 -7.61
C ARG A 171 -10.91 -3.06 -8.06
N LEU A 172 -10.35 -1.84 -8.05
CA LEU A 172 -11.05 -0.64 -8.48
C LEU A 172 -11.42 -0.65 -9.97
N PHE A 173 -10.60 -1.29 -10.81
CA PHE A 173 -10.81 -1.40 -12.25
C PHE A 173 -11.67 -2.63 -12.64
N LEU A 174 -12.17 -3.40 -11.67
CA LEU A 174 -13.04 -4.56 -11.85
C LEU A 174 -14.45 -4.27 -11.30
N PRO A 175 -15.34 -3.65 -12.10
CA PRO A 175 -16.69 -3.35 -11.64
C PRO A 175 -17.59 -4.59 -11.57
N PRO A 176 -18.62 -4.60 -10.69
CA PRO A 176 -18.86 -3.61 -9.64
C PRO A 176 -17.92 -3.78 -8.44
N LEU A 177 -17.50 -2.67 -7.83
CA LEU A 177 -16.67 -2.68 -6.63
C LEU A 177 -17.55 -2.96 -5.40
N PHE A 178 -17.47 -4.17 -4.87
CA PHE A 178 -18.14 -4.58 -3.63
C PHE A 178 -17.29 -4.30 -2.39
N ARG A 179 -17.93 -4.01 -1.26
CA ARG A 179 -17.27 -3.78 0.03
C ARG A 179 -16.39 -4.95 0.45
N ASP A 180 -16.92 -6.16 0.34
CA ASP A 180 -16.26 -7.40 0.76
C ASP A 180 -15.03 -7.74 -0.10
N ALA A 181 -14.91 -7.10 -1.26
CA ALA A 181 -13.71 -7.17 -2.07
C ALA A 181 -12.56 -6.33 -1.46
N LEU A 182 -12.81 -5.46 -0.49
CA LEU A 182 -11.79 -4.61 0.14
C LEU A 182 -11.56 -5.00 1.61
N PHE A 183 -12.62 -5.24 2.35
CA PHE A 183 -12.57 -5.60 3.77
C PHE A 183 -13.81 -6.40 4.19
N SER A 184 -13.68 -7.29 5.18
CA SER A 184 -14.83 -8.02 5.74
C SER A 184 -15.52 -7.26 6.87
N SER A 185 -14.75 -6.58 7.72
CA SER A 185 -15.24 -5.79 8.85
C SER A 185 -14.49 -4.45 8.91
N ALA A 186 -15.16 -3.42 9.41
CA ALA A 186 -14.53 -2.14 9.74
C ALA A 186 -15.31 -1.48 10.88
N SER A 187 -14.63 -1.06 11.94
CA SER A 187 -15.23 -0.40 13.10
C SER A 187 -14.41 0.82 13.49
N LEU A 188 -15.09 1.95 13.72
CA LEU A 188 -14.47 3.20 14.17
C LEU A 188 -15.04 3.57 15.53
N ASP A 189 -14.16 3.68 16.51
CA ASP A 189 -14.52 4.23 17.82
C ASP A 189 -14.81 5.74 17.66
N PRO A 190 -16.03 6.20 18.01
CA PRO A 190 -16.42 7.59 17.77
C PRO A 190 -15.66 8.61 18.63
N TYR A 191 -15.17 8.20 19.81
CA TYR A 191 -14.48 9.09 20.74
C TYR A 191 -12.98 9.14 20.45
N SER A 192 -12.34 7.98 20.39
CA SER A 192 -10.89 7.89 20.19
C SER A 192 -10.48 8.01 18.71
N ARG A 193 -11.45 7.90 17.79
CA ARG A 193 -11.23 7.89 16.33
C ARG A 193 -10.26 6.80 15.89
N ARG A 194 -10.24 5.67 16.60
CA ARG A 194 -9.45 4.48 16.28
C ARG A 194 -10.20 3.62 15.30
N LEU A 195 -9.57 3.31 14.17
CA LEU A 195 -10.14 2.44 13.16
C LEU A 195 -9.54 1.04 13.28
N GLN A 196 -10.42 0.06 13.26
CA GLN A 196 -10.08 -1.35 13.13
C GLN A 196 -10.66 -1.89 11.84
N ILE A 197 -9.86 -2.65 11.09
CA ILE A 197 -10.28 -3.17 9.79
C ILE A 197 -9.73 -4.58 9.50
N ASP A 198 -10.60 -5.48 9.06
CA ASP A 198 -10.20 -6.78 8.54
C ASP A 198 -10.11 -6.72 7.02
N LEU A 199 -8.88 -6.74 6.50
CA LEU A 199 -8.67 -6.67 5.06
C LEU A 199 -9.14 -7.96 4.37
N ALA A 200 -9.72 -7.78 3.18
CA ALA A 200 -10.17 -8.89 2.37
C ALA A 200 -9.02 -9.82 1.95
N ASP A 201 -9.35 -11.04 1.55
CA ASP A 201 -8.37 -12.03 1.12
C ASP A 201 -7.43 -11.48 0.05
N LYS A 202 -6.13 -11.75 0.26
CA LYS A 202 -5.01 -11.35 -0.60
C LYS A 202 -4.81 -9.82 -0.73
N MET A 203 -5.46 -9.02 0.13
CA MET A 203 -5.20 -7.59 0.18
C MET A 203 -3.92 -7.31 0.95
N SER A 204 -3.07 -6.43 0.40
CA SER A 204 -1.84 -6.02 1.06
C SER A 204 -2.12 -5.09 2.23
N GLY A 205 -1.39 -5.27 3.34
CA GLY A 205 -1.40 -4.35 4.48
C GLY A 205 -0.98 -2.91 4.10
N ALA A 206 -0.20 -2.75 3.03
CA ALA A 206 0.14 -1.42 2.49
C ALA A 206 -1.11 -0.61 2.09
N SER A 207 -2.23 -1.29 1.81
CA SER A 207 -3.50 -0.67 1.45
C SER A 207 -4.43 -0.41 2.64
N ALA A 208 -4.04 -0.76 3.86
CA ALA A 208 -4.90 -0.64 5.04
C ALA A 208 -5.43 0.79 5.23
N ALA A 209 -4.57 1.80 5.16
CA ALA A 209 -4.96 3.20 5.33
C ALA A 209 -5.90 3.69 4.21
N ASP A 210 -5.59 3.37 2.96
CA ASP A 210 -6.40 3.76 1.80
C ASP A 210 -7.79 3.09 1.86
N ILE A 211 -7.86 1.82 2.25
CA ILE A 211 -9.12 1.08 2.44
C ILE A 211 -9.87 1.60 3.66
N GLY A 212 -9.17 1.93 4.76
CA GLY A 212 -9.77 2.54 5.94
C GLY A 212 -10.44 3.87 5.62
N ARG A 213 -9.82 4.70 4.78
CA ARG A 213 -10.47 5.91 4.24
C ARG A 213 -11.71 5.58 3.42
N ILE A 214 -11.64 4.60 2.52
CA ILE A 214 -12.82 4.14 1.74
C ILE A 214 -13.95 3.66 2.65
N ALA A 215 -13.63 2.96 3.73
CA ALA A 215 -14.62 2.41 4.65
C ALA A 215 -15.32 3.52 5.45
N MET A 216 -14.57 4.54 5.89
CA MET A 216 -15.06 5.55 6.84
C MET A 216 -15.55 6.85 6.19
N ASP A 217 -15.18 7.12 4.94
CA ASP A 217 -15.58 8.34 4.23
C ASP A 217 -16.46 8.01 3.01
N PRO A 218 -17.75 8.41 3.01
CA PRO A 218 -18.65 8.22 1.88
C PRO A 218 -18.16 8.87 0.56
N ILE A 219 -17.42 9.98 0.62
CA ILE A 219 -16.82 10.64 -0.55
C ILE A 219 -15.72 9.74 -1.12
N ALA A 220 -14.85 9.20 -0.26
CA ALA A 220 -13.83 8.24 -0.67
C ALA A 220 -14.44 6.97 -1.28
N ALA A 221 -15.48 6.42 -0.66
CA ALA A 221 -16.21 5.27 -1.18
C ALA A 221 -16.83 5.53 -2.56
N ARG A 222 -17.38 6.74 -2.77
CA ARG A 222 -17.89 7.17 -4.10
C ARG A 222 -16.74 7.30 -5.10
N ALA A 223 -15.65 7.96 -4.73
CA ALA A 223 -14.49 8.16 -5.60
C ALA A 223 -13.89 6.83 -6.07
N ALA A 224 -13.74 5.84 -5.18
CA ALA A 224 -13.26 4.50 -5.54
C ALA A 224 -14.20 3.78 -6.53
N ARG A 225 -15.52 3.86 -6.32
CA ARG A 225 -16.52 3.24 -7.21
C ARG A 225 -16.61 3.91 -8.58
N ILE A 226 -16.36 5.22 -8.68
CA ILE A 226 -16.42 5.96 -9.95
C ILE A 226 -15.42 5.39 -10.98
N VAL A 227 -14.27 4.90 -10.54
CA VAL A 227 -13.24 4.31 -11.41
C VAL A 227 -13.82 3.13 -12.19
N GLY A 228 -14.28 2.08 -11.51
CA GLY A 228 -14.88 0.90 -12.15
C GLY A 228 -16.19 1.21 -12.86
N ASN A 229 -17.07 2.04 -12.27
CA ASN A 229 -18.39 2.33 -12.84
C ASN A 229 -18.31 3.13 -14.15
N SER A 230 -17.35 4.06 -14.26
CA SER A 230 -17.10 4.75 -15.53
C SER A 230 -16.60 3.80 -16.60
N CYS A 231 -15.74 2.83 -16.23
CA CYS A 231 -15.28 1.81 -17.15
C CYS A 231 -16.43 0.92 -17.65
N LEU A 232 -17.29 0.45 -16.72
CA LEU A 232 -18.47 -0.36 -17.05
C LEU A 232 -19.39 0.39 -18.02
N ARG A 233 -19.68 1.66 -17.73
CA ARG A 233 -20.57 2.51 -18.55
C ARG A 233 -20.06 2.65 -19.98
N ALA A 234 -18.76 2.92 -20.16
CA ALA A 234 -18.15 3.01 -21.48
C ALA A 234 -18.21 1.67 -22.21
N SER A 235 -17.89 0.57 -21.52
CA SER A 235 -17.96 -0.78 -22.06
C SER A 235 -19.37 -1.15 -22.54
N THR A 236 -20.41 -0.85 -21.75
CA THR A 236 -21.80 -1.13 -22.13
C THR A 236 -22.29 -0.27 -23.29
N ALA A 237 -21.70 0.90 -23.48
CA ALA A 237 -22.00 1.80 -24.59
C ALA A 237 -21.17 1.51 -25.86
N GLY A 238 -20.27 0.50 -25.84
CA GLY A 238 -19.38 0.20 -26.96
C GLY A 238 -18.35 1.30 -27.26
N LEU A 239 -18.05 2.15 -26.27
CA LEU A 239 -17.11 3.26 -26.41
C LEU A 239 -15.71 2.86 -25.88
N PRO A 240 -14.63 3.51 -26.36
CA PRO A 240 -13.33 3.41 -25.73
C PRO A 240 -13.39 3.71 -24.23
N ILE A 241 -12.76 2.86 -23.43
CA ILE A 241 -12.91 2.87 -21.98
C ILE A 241 -11.84 3.76 -21.35
N TYR A 242 -12.21 4.98 -21.00
CA TYR A 242 -11.38 5.89 -20.22
C TYR A 242 -11.95 6.03 -18.80
N PRO A 243 -11.19 5.69 -17.74
CA PRO A 243 -11.67 5.78 -16.38
C PRO A 243 -11.83 7.24 -15.96
N GLN A 244 -12.86 7.50 -15.17
CA GLN A 244 -13.00 8.75 -14.42
C GLN A 244 -12.53 8.54 -12.99
N ALA A 245 -11.95 9.58 -12.38
CA ALA A 245 -11.53 9.57 -10.99
C ALA A 245 -11.72 10.97 -10.39
N ARG A 246 -11.95 11.03 -9.08
CA ARG A 246 -12.08 12.27 -8.31
C ARG A 246 -11.23 12.16 -7.04
N PHE A 247 -11.00 13.30 -6.37
CA PHE A 247 -10.46 13.28 -5.03
C PHE A 247 -11.35 12.44 -4.10
N PRO A 248 -10.75 11.66 -3.17
CA PRO A 248 -11.50 10.85 -2.22
C PRO A 248 -11.93 11.64 -0.98
N PHE A 249 -12.10 12.95 -1.09
CA PHE A 249 -12.45 13.87 -0.01
C PHE A 249 -13.01 15.18 -0.58
N GLU A 250 -13.58 16.01 0.30
CA GLU A 250 -13.92 17.41 0.05
C GLU A 250 -13.34 18.27 1.19
N GLY A 251 -12.92 19.49 0.86
CA GLY A 251 -12.29 20.43 1.79
C GLY A 251 -10.99 21.03 1.27
N LYS A 252 -10.22 21.63 2.18
CA LYS A 252 -8.93 22.25 1.87
C LYS A 252 -7.79 21.24 1.97
N THR A 253 -6.81 21.34 1.07
CA THR A 253 -5.59 20.53 1.11
C THR A 253 -4.40 21.28 0.53
N ASN A 254 -3.19 20.90 0.93
CA ASN A 254 -1.97 21.25 0.22
C ASN A 254 -1.62 20.07 -0.70
N LEU A 255 -1.42 20.36 -1.97
CA LEU A 255 -1.07 19.38 -2.97
C LEU A 255 0.31 19.70 -3.55
N ILE A 256 1.22 18.74 -3.53
CA ILE A 256 2.49 18.85 -4.23
C ILE A 256 2.41 17.97 -5.47
N ALA A 257 2.72 18.55 -6.63
CA ALA A 257 2.65 17.86 -7.90
C ALA A 257 3.85 18.22 -8.79
N SER A 258 4.35 17.23 -9.52
CA SER A 258 5.31 17.41 -10.61
C SER A 258 4.59 17.33 -11.95
N GLY A 259 4.95 18.21 -12.87
CA GLY A 259 4.23 18.36 -14.12
C GLY A 259 4.82 19.42 -15.02
N ARG A 260 3.93 20.09 -15.77
CA ARG A 260 4.32 21.17 -16.67
C ARG A 260 3.26 22.26 -16.78
N TRP A 261 3.69 23.51 -16.76
CA TRP A 261 2.90 24.68 -17.13
C TRP A 261 2.73 24.79 -18.64
N LEU A 262 1.48 25.01 -19.05
CA LEU A 262 1.06 25.18 -20.43
C LEU A 262 0.31 26.51 -20.58
N SER A 263 0.31 27.06 -21.79
CA SER A 263 -0.50 28.23 -22.12
C SER A 263 -1.96 27.84 -22.41
N HIS A 264 -2.86 28.83 -22.33
CA HIS A 264 -4.26 28.71 -22.73
C HIS A 264 -4.76 30.09 -23.17
N GLY A 265 -5.48 30.17 -24.29
CA GLY A 265 -6.00 31.46 -24.79
C GLY A 265 -4.90 32.51 -25.02
N GLY A 266 -3.68 32.09 -25.36
CA GLY A 266 -2.52 32.98 -25.50
C GLY A 266 -1.89 33.43 -24.18
N VAL A 267 -2.46 33.09 -23.02
CA VAL A 267 -1.90 33.41 -21.70
C VAL A 267 -0.94 32.30 -21.26
N PRO A 268 0.37 32.59 -21.10
CA PRO A 268 1.35 31.60 -20.69
C PRO A 268 1.13 31.14 -19.24
N LYS A 269 1.52 29.89 -18.93
CA LYS A 269 1.46 29.30 -17.58
C LYS A 269 0.08 29.43 -16.89
N SER A 270 -0.99 29.28 -17.65
CA SER A 270 -2.36 29.33 -17.14
C SER A 270 -2.92 27.95 -16.79
N THR A 271 -2.34 26.88 -17.33
CA THR A 271 -2.74 25.50 -17.04
C THR A 271 -1.54 24.70 -16.54
N PHE A 272 -1.59 24.16 -15.32
CA PHE A 272 -0.60 23.18 -14.86
C PHE A 272 -1.11 21.77 -15.12
N LEU A 273 -0.43 21.03 -15.99
CA LEU A 273 -0.70 19.62 -16.26
C LEU A 273 0.13 18.75 -15.32
N VAL A 274 -0.55 17.97 -14.48
CA VAL A 274 0.10 17.02 -13.57
C VAL A 274 0.55 15.77 -14.31
N TYR A 275 1.83 15.44 -14.16
CA TYR A 275 2.36 14.13 -14.53
C TYR A 275 2.35 13.16 -13.35
N ASN A 276 2.61 13.68 -12.16
CA ASN A 276 2.69 12.91 -10.94
C ASN A 276 2.30 13.75 -9.72
N LEU A 277 1.34 13.26 -8.94
CA LEU A 277 1.06 13.73 -7.60
C LEU A 277 2.07 13.15 -6.62
N ARG A 278 2.66 14.04 -5.80
CA ARG A 278 3.73 13.73 -4.85
C ARG A 278 3.23 13.63 -3.43
N SER A 279 2.41 14.60 -3.02
CA SER A 279 1.93 14.70 -1.64
C SER A 279 0.55 15.34 -1.59
N CYS A 280 -0.28 14.89 -0.66
CA CYS A 280 -1.56 15.49 -0.33
C CYS A 280 -1.71 15.53 1.19
N SER A 281 -1.98 16.73 1.73
CA SER A 281 -2.08 16.94 3.18
C SER A 281 -3.49 16.69 3.75
N HIS A 282 -4.46 16.27 2.93
CA HIS A 282 -5.82 16.07 3.42
C HIS A 282 -5.84 14.96 4.48
N PRO A 283 -6.48 15.18 5.65
CA PRO A 283 -6.46 14.21 6.73
C PRO A 283 -7.22 12.93 6.39
N PHE A 284 -6.75 11.80 6.92
CA PHE A 284 -7.47 10.54 6.97
C PHE A 284 -8.53 10.56 8.08
N PRO A 285 -9.67 9.85 7.92
CA PRO A 285 -10.81 9.90 8.84
C PRO A 285 -10.60 9.15 10.17
N PHE A 286 -9.37 8.80 10.53
CA PHE A 286 -9.02 8.09 11.76
C PHE A 286 -7.74 8.70 12.38
N ARG A 287 -7.54 8.55 13.69
CA ARG A 287 -6.32 8.94 14.41
C ARG A 287 -5.29 7.82 14.46
N SER A 288 -5.75 6.58 14.48
CA SER A 288 -4.90 5.39 14.44
C SER A 288 -5.61 4.25 13.73
N LEU A 289 -4.84 3.26 13.24
CA LEU A 289 -5.35 2.14 12.47
C LEU A 289 -4.73 0.82 12.91
N GLN A 290 -5.59 -0.11 13.33
CA GLN A 290 -5.25 -1.52 13.45
C GLN A 290 -5.84 -2.28 12.28
N TYR A 291 -5.05 -3.15 11.64
CA TYR A 291 -5.58 -4.00 10.59
C TYR A 291 -5.17 -5.46 10.75
N THR A 292 -6.02 -6.35 10.26
CA THR A 292 -5.71 -7.77 10.11
C THR A 292 -5.65 -8.12 8.63
N THR A 293 -4.80 -9.08 8.27
CA THR A 293 -4.74 -9.66 6.93
C THR A 293 -5.07 -11.13 6.99
N LYS A 294 -6.01 -11.59 6.16
CA LYS A 294 -6.26 -13.03 5.99
C LYS A 294 -5.09 -13.66 5.21
N GLY A 295 -4.09 -14.16 5.93
CA GLY A 295 -2.91 -14.84 5.40
C GLY A 295 -2.79 -16.27 5.94
N ALA A 296 -3.02 -17.26 5.06
CA ALA A 296 -2.72 -18.69 5.22
C ALA A 296 -2.99 -19.30 6.62
N GLN A 297 -4.25 -19.36 7.05
CA GLN A 297 -4.61 -20.45 7.97
C GLN A 297 -4.30 -21.78 7.26
N PRO A 298 -3.53 -22.71 7.86
CA PRO A 298 -3.47 -24.07 7.36
C PRO A 298 -4.91 -24.58 7.28
N ARG A 299 -5.28 -25.23 6.16
CA ARG A 299 -6.59 -25.87 6.03
C ARG A 299 -6.87 -26.68 7.30
N PRO A 300 -8.07 -26.60 7.90
CA PRO A 300 -8.42 -27.48 9.00
C PRO A 300 -8.19 -28.92 8.55
N LYS A 301 -7.39 -29.68 9.30
CA LYS A 301 -7.31 -31.13 9.09
C LYS A 301 -8.71 -31.68 9.38
N LEU A 302 -9.38 -32.18 8.34
CA LEU A 302 -10.54 -33.05 8.53
C LEU A 302 -10.11 -34.22 9.43
N PRO A 303 -10.96 -34.65 10.38
CA PRO A 303 -10.61 -35.72 11.31
C PRO A 303 -10.21 -36.98 10.54
N ASN A 304 -9.10 -37.58 10.99
CA ASN A 304 -8.50 -38.81 10.47
C ASN A 304 -9.58 -39.87 10.19
N GLN A 305 -9.91 -40.09 8.92
CA GLN A 305 -10.39 -41.40 8.51
C GLN A 305 -9.17 -42.31 8.39
N ALA A 306 -9.29 -43.49 9.00
CA ALA A 306 -8.24 -44.47 9.18
C ALA A 306 -7.45 -44.74 7.88
N ARG A 307 -6.12 -44.64 7.98
CA ARG A 307 -5.17 -44.97 6.91
C ARG A 307 -5.28 -46.46 6.55
N SER A 308 -5.48 -46.76 5.27
CA SER A 308 -5.15 -48.06 4.69
C SER A 308 -3.61 -48.18 4.51
N PRO A 309 -3.01 -49.38 4.57
CA PRO A 309 -1.56 -49.55 4.69
C PRO A 309 -0.79 -49.51 3.35
N THR A 310 -1.24 -48.75 2.35
CA THR A 310 -0.62 -48.77 1.01
C THR A 310 -0.54 -47.39 0.34
N GLU A 311 0.06 -46.41 1.01
CA GLU A 311 0.52 -45.17 0.34
C GLU A 311 2.03 -44.98 0.57
N GLU A 312 2.78 -44.95 -0.54
CA GLU A 312 4.18 -44.51 -0.60
C GLU A 312 4.36 -43.09 -0.04
N PRO A 313 5.55 -42.76 0.50
CA PRO A 313 5.79 -41.44 1.09
C PRO A 313 5.59 -40.32 0.07
N ARG A 314 4.67 -39.38 0.37
CA ARG A 314 4.47 -38.17 -0.44
C ARG A 314 5.68 -37.25 -0.35
N ILE A 315 6.50 -37.28 -1.41
CA ILE A 315 7.61 -36.34 -1.62
C ILE A 315 7.04 -34.94 -1.92
N LEU A 316 7.27 -33.97 -1.02
CA LEU A 316 7.01 -32.56 -1.28
C LEU A 316 8.20 -31.94 -2.01
N ARG A 317 7.93 -31.35 -3.19
CA ARG A 317 8.93 -30.75 -4.08
C ARG A 317 9.36 -29.37 -3.57
N SER A 318 10.68 -29.13 -3.49
CA SER A 318 11.25 -27.84 -3.12
C SER A 318 10.96 -26.72 -4.15
N SER A 319 10.97 -25.48 -3.67
CA SER A 319 10.86 -24.25 -4.46
C SER A 319 11.95 -24.16 -5.53
N ALA A 320 11.59 -23.74 -6.75
CA ALA A 320 12.58 -23.52 -7.81
C ALA A 320 13.53 -22.35 -7.51
N PRO A 321 14.85 -22.48 -7.79
CA PRO A 321 15.82 -21.38 -7.73
C PRO A 321 15.38 -20.15 -8.54
N GLU A 322 15.70 -18.95 -8.05
CA GLU A 322 15.24 -17.67 -8.60
C GLU A 322 16.29 -16.97 -9.47
N VAL A 323 15.83 -16.26 -10.50
CA VAL A 323 16.64 -15.30 -11.26
C VAL A 323 16.63 -13.96 -10.52
N LYS A 324 17.79 -13.27 -10.45
CA LYS A 324 17.84 -11.88 -9.95
C LYS A 324 17.01 -10.97 -10.89
N ASN A 325 15.98 -10.31 -10.36
CA ASN A 325 15.07 -9.40 -11.08
C ASN A 325 14.29 -10.05 -12.23
N PRO A 326 13.35 -10.98 -11.93
CA PRO A 326 12.48 -11.56 -12.96
C PRO A 326 11.63 -10.49 -13.66
N ALA A 327 11.41 -10.67 -14.95
CA ALA A 327 10.72 -9.71 -15.80
C ALA A 327 9.21 -9.68 -15.50
N LEU A 328 8.62 -8.47 -15.46
CA LEU A 328 7.17 -8.32 -15.42
C LEU A 328 6.58 -8.56 -16.81
N VAL A 329 5.65 -9.52 -16.90
CA VAL A 329 5.03 -9.93 -18.15
C VAL A 329 3.54 -9.68 -18.15
N GLU A 330 3.01 -9.42 -19.35
CA GLU A 330 1.59 -9.18 -19.57
C GLU A 330 0.83 -10.46 -19.86
N LYS A 331 0.69 -11.30 -18.84
CA LYS A 331 0.00 -12.59 -18.87
C LYS A 331 -0.67 -12.84 -17.52
N ASP A 332 -1.66 -13.72 -17.47
CA ASP A 332 -2.16 -14.20 -16.17
C ASP A 332 -1.12 -15.06 -15.45
N ALA A 333 -0.95 -14.81 -14.16
CA ALA A 333 -0.08 -15.58 -13.28
C ALA A 333 -0.59 -17.03 -13.09
N SER A 334 0.33 -17.91 -12.69
CA SER A 334 0.04 -19.30 -12.40
C SER A 334 -0.82 -19.46 -11.16
N SER A 335 -1.88 -20.26 -11.23
CA SER A 335 -2.64 -20.69 -10.04
C SER A 335 -1.89 -21.72 -9.19
N LYS A 336 -0.77 -22.27 -9.69
CA LYS A 336 0.00 -23.34 -9.05
C LYS A 336 1.27 -22.85 -8.35
N LEU A 337 1.62 -21.58 -8.49
CA LEU A 337 2.83 -20.99 -7.91
C LEU A 337 2.47 -20.10 -6.72
N ALA A 338 3.27 -20.16 -5.66
CA ALA A 338 3.16 -19.23 -4.54
C ALA A 338 3.39 -17.78 -5.02
N GLY A 339 2.55 -16.87 -4.52
CA GLY A 339 2.70 -15.44 -4.79
C GLY A 339 3.91 -14.85 -4.06
N LYS A 340 4.43 -13.75 -4.59
CA LYS A 340 5.51 -12.99 -3.97
C LYS A 340 5.12 -11.53 -3.85
N THR A 341 5.48 -10.89 -2.75
CA THR A 341 5.33 -9.44 -2.59
C THR A 341 6.62 -8.75 -3.05
N ARG A 342 6.49 -7.72 -3.89
CA ARG A 342 7.58 -6.83 -4.30
C ARG A 342 7.29 -5.43 -3.79
N GLN A 343 8.17 -4.93 -2.95
CA GLN A 343 8.06 -3.57 -2.43
C GLN A 343 8.55 -2.55 -3.46
N VAL A 344 7.82 -1.44 -3.56
CA VAL A 344 8.14 -0.27 -4.37
C VAL A 344 8.36 0.89 -3.41
N ARG A 345 9.59 1.38 -3.32
CA ARG A 345 9.92 2.47 -2.40
C ARG A 345 9.59 3.80 -3.06
N GLU A 346 8.74 4.58 -2.41
CA GLU A 346 8.38 5.94 -2.83
C GLU A 346 8.40 6.90 -1.64
N LEU A 347 8.47 8.20 -1.90
CA LEU A 347 8.28 9.19 -0.84
C LEU A 347 6.87 9.09 -0.25
N ALA A 348 6.71 9.50 1.02
CA ALA A 348 5.42 9.48 1.69
C ALA A 348 4.40 10.35 0.94
N ARG A 349 3.31 9.73 0.47
CA ARG A 349 2.22 10.40 -0.28
C ARG A 349 1.33 11.25 0.61
N PHE A 350 1.22 10.88 1.89
CA PHE A 350 0.27 11.45 2.83
C PHE A 350 0.99 11.81 4.13
N PRO A 351 1.40 13.07 4.30
CA PRO A 351 2.08 13.53 5.52
C PRO A 351 1.25 13.29 6.79
N ASP A 352 -0.09 13.31 6.68
CA ASP A 352 -0.99 13.00 7.78
C ASP A 352 -0.80 11.58 8.33
N LEU A 353 -0.45 10.59 7.49
CA LEU A 353 -0.17 9.23 7.94
C LEU A 353 1.19 9.10 8.66
N GLU A 354 2.15 10.00 8.42
CA GLU A 354 3.44 9.98 9.12
C GLU A 354 3.29 10.23 10.62
N ARG A 355 2.16 10.82 11.05
CA ARG A 355 1.87 11.14 12.45
C ARG A 355 0.90 10.16 13.10
N LYS A 356 0.45 9.13 12.37
CA LYS A 356 -0.59 8.21 12.82
C LYS A 356 0.01 6.83 13.05
N SER A 357 -0.34 6.25 14.18
CA SER A 357 0.01 4.87 14.47
C SER A 357 -0.78 3.93 13.55
N ILE A 358 -0.07 3.08 12.82
CA ILE A 358 -0.64 2.04 11.97
C ILE A 358 0.11 0.73 12.25
N TRP A 359 -0.62 -0.30 12.68
CA TRP A 359 -0.03 -1.59 13.02
C TRP A 359 -0.97 -2.75 12.70
N ARG A 360 -0.40 -3.97 12.76
CA ARG A 360 -1.12 -5.23 12.63
C ARG A 360 -0.73 -6.20 13.74
N SER A 361 -1.53 -7.24 13.87
CA SER A 361 -1.15 -8.44 14.61
C SER A 361 -0.34 -9.38 13.72
N MET A 362 0.74 -9.94 14.27
CA MET A 362 1.69 -10.85 13.64
C MET A 362 1.93 -12.06 14.52
N ARG A 363 1.95 -13.26 13.95
CA ARG A 363 2.43 -14.44 14.68
C ARG A 363 3.94 -14.42 14.75
N LEU A 364 4.50 -14.52 15.97
CA LEU A 364 5.94 -14.61 16.20
C LEU A 364 6.43 -16.04 16.09
N MET A 365 5.62 -17.03 16.50
CA MET A 365 5.97 -18.45 16.46
C MET A 365 4.94 -19.22 15.63
N ALA A 366 5.41 -20.04 14.70
CA ALA A 366 4.60 -21.03 13.98
C ALA A 366 4.78 -22.40 14.65
N ASP A 367 3.72 -23.21 14.71
CA ASP A 367 3.83 -24.62 15.10
C ASP A 367 4.95 -25.29 14.29
N GLU A 368 5.94 -25.86 14.99
CA GLU A 368 7.01 -26.66 14.39
C GLU A 368 6.40 -27.91 13.74
N SER A 369 5.97 -27.77 12.49
CA SER A 369 6.08 -28.86 11.52
C SER A 369 7.24 -28.55 10.60
N ALA A 370 8.45 -28.64 11.17
CA ALA A 370 9.68 -28.71 10.41
C ALA A 370 9.57 -29.89 9.45
N THR A 371 9.21 -29.60 8.21
CA THR A 371 9.17 -30.57 7.12
C THR A 371 10.50 -30.45 6.41
N GLU A 372 11.35 -31.46 6.58
CA GLU A 372 12.61 -31.57 5.84
C GLU A 372 12.33 -31.48 4.33
N HIS A 373 12.95 -30.49 3.69
CA HIS A 373 12.83 -30.27 2.26
C HIS A 373 13.95 -31.03 1.54
N VAL A 374 13.59 -32.05 0.77
CA VAL A 374 14.51 -32.67 -0.19
C VAL A 374 14.59 -31.76 -1.42
N ASN A 375 15.82 -31.34 -1.76
CA ASN A 375 16.09 -30.55 -2.97
C ASN A 375 15.71 -31.33 -4.22
N SER A 376 14.64 -30.92 -4.90
CA SER A 376 14.35 -31.33 -6.27
C SER A 376 14.69 -30.18 -7.21
N GLY A 377 15.46 -30.42 -8.26
CA GLY A 377 15.87 -29.43 -9.26
C GLY A 377 14.72 -28.86 -10.10
N ALA A 378 13.79 -28.15 -9.47
CA ALA A 378 12.73 -27.44 -10.17
C ALA A 378 13.35 -26.31 -11.02
N PRO A 379 13.01 -26.17 -12.31
CA PRO A 379 13.66 -25.19 -13.18
C PRO A 379 13.40 -23.75 -12.72
N THR A 380 14.33 -22.84 -12.97
CA THR A 380 14.21 -21.44 -12.53
C THR A 380 12.94 -20.76 -13.04
N ILE A 381 12.45 -19.74 -12.30
CA ILE A 381 11.33 -18.89 -12.74
C ILE A 381 11.87 -17.49 -13.03
N ASP A 382 11.71 -17.07 -14.29
CA ASP A 382 12.27 -15.85 -14.87
C ASP A 382 11.23 -14.73 -15.06
N SER A 383 9.94 -15.04 -14.87
CA SER A 383 8.83 -14.15 -15.19
C SER A 383 7.79 -14.06 -14.08
N MET A 384 7.29 -12.85 -13.89
CA MET A 384 6.26 -12.51 -12.91
C MET A 384 5.12 -11.75 -13.56
N ALA A 385 3.91 -11.92 -13.05
CA ALA A 385 2.75 -11.16 -13.50
C ALA A 385 1.98 -10.58 -12.31
N VAL A 386 1.62 -9.31 -12.45
CA VAL A 386 0.78 -8.59 -11.50
C VAL A 386 -0.66 -9.06 -11.60
N GLY A 387 -1.34 -9.11 -10.45
CA GLY A 387 -2.76 -9.38 -10.26
C GLY A 387 -3.17 -10.86 -10.21
N GLU A 388 -4.47 -11.13 -10.28
CA GLU A 388 -4.99 -12.43 -9.87
C GLU A 388 -4.51 -13.60 -10.76
N PRO A 389 -4.10 -14.73 -10.14
CA PRO A 389 -3.76 -15.94 -10.86
C PRO A 389 -4.92 -16.46 -11.71
N GLY A 390 -4.59 -16.87 -12.93
CA GLY A 390 -5.59 -17.31 -13.89
C GLY A 390 -5.10 -18.36 -14.87
N SER A 391 -3.81 -18.73 -14.87
CA SER A 391 -3.24 -19.63 -15.86
C SER A 391 -2.53 -20.85 -15.23
N GLY A 392 -2.23 -21.86 -16.06
CA GLY A 392 -1.31 -22.94 -15.71
C GLY A 392 0.15 -22.68 -16.11
N ARG A 393 0.45 -21.49 -16.65
CA ARG A 393 1.79 -21.14 -17.16
C ARG A 393 2.77 -20.95 -16.00
N ARG A 394 4.08 -21.07 -16.25
CA ARG A 394 5.12 -20.85 -15.22
C ARG A 394 5.44 -19.36 -15.03
N VAL A 395 4.42 -18.55 -14.78
CA VAL A 395 4.55 -17.12 -14.48
C VAL A 395 4.16 -16.91 -13.03
N ARG A 396 5.05 -16.39 -12.19
CA ARG A 396 4.77 -16.25 -10.75
C ARG A 396 3.83 -15.06 -10.48
N PRO A 397 2.81 -15.21 -9.62
CA PRO A 397 2.03 -14.06 -9.18
C PRO A 397 2.88 -13.11 -8.34
N VAL A 398 2.81 -11.81 -8.63
CA VAL A 398 3.45 -10.77 -7.83
C VAL A 398 2.43 -9.75 -7.35
N GLU A 399 2.54 -9.40 -6.07
CA GLU A 399 1.84 -8.27 -5.46
C GLU A 399 2.82 -7.12 -5.30
N LEU A 400 2.53 -5.99 -5.92
CA LEU A 400 3.30 -4.75 -5.76
C LEU A 400 2.76 -4.02 -4.53
N SER A 401 3.62 -3.64 -3.60
CA SER A 401 3.25 -2.86 -2.41
C SER A 401 4.11 -1.60 -2.33
N VAL A 402 3.46 -0.44 -2.32
CA VAL A 402 4.14 0.86 -2.23
C VAL A 402 4.42 1.15 -0.76
N VAL A 403 5.69 1.30 -0.42
CA VAL A 403 6.16 1.58 0.95
C VAL A 403 6.95 2.89 0.99
N SER A 404 6.87 3.60 2.11
CA SER A 404 7.58 4.86 2.30
C SER A 404 9.09 4.62 2.34
N ALA A 405 9.87 5.42 1.61
CA ALA A 405 11.33 5.33 1.60
C ALA A 405 11.97 5.59 2.98
N LYS A 406 11.34 6.41 3.83
CA LYS A 406 11.77 6.61 5.23
C LYS A 406 11.64 5.36 6.09
N ALA A 407 10.73 4.44 5.76
CA ALA A 407 10.60 3.15 6.46
C ALA A 407 11.75 2.19 6.12
N SER A 408 12.58 2.52 5.12
CA SER A 408 13.67 1.66 4.68
C SER A 408 15.01 2.07 5.27
N GLY A 409 15.35 1.44 6.40
CA GLY A 409 16.67 1.47 7.01
C GLY A 409 16.77 0.63 8.28
N LYS A 410 15.65 0.44 8.99
CA LYS A 410 15.57 -0.30 10.27
C LYS A 410 14.51 -1.41 10.27
N GLN A 411 14.07 -1.88 9.09
CA GLN A 411 13.21 -3.07 9.06
C GLN A 411 14.00 -4.27 9.56
N GLU A 412 13.46 -4.95 10.58
CA GLU A 412 13.89 -6.23 11.16
C GLU A 412 14.90 -6.19 12.32
N VAL A 413 15.32 -5.05 12.85
CA VAL A 413 16.13 -5.04 14.09
C VAL A 413 15.21 -4.90 15.30
N ILE A 414 15.14 -5.96 16.12
CA ILE A 414 14.44 -5.93 17.41
C ILE A 414 14.96 -4.74 18.23
N PRO A 415 14.08 -3.81 18.67
CA PRO A 415 14.48 -2.70 19.52
C PRO A 415 15.27 -3.18 20.74
N LEU A 416 16.32 -2.46 21.13
CA LEU A 416 17.25 -2.89 22.19
C LEU A 416 16.52 -3.32 23.47
N PHE A 417 15.52 -2.56 23.90
CA PHE A 417 14.74 -2.86 25.11
C PHE A 417 13.87 -4.12 25.01
N LEU A 418 13.68 -4.68 23.81
CA LEU A 418 12.91 -5.90 23.54
C LEU A 418 13.78 -7.11 23.24
N GLN A 419 15.10 -6.96 23.06
CA GLN A 419 15.95 -8.06 22.58
C GLN A 419 15.90 -9.26 23.52
N ASP A 420 16.16 -9.03 24.81
CA ASP A 420 16.15 -10.08 25.82
C ASP A 420 14.75 -10.72 25.93
N THR A 421 13.70 -9.89 25.95
CA THR A 421 12.32 -10.41 26.01
C THR A 421 11.99 -11.28 24.80
N VAL A 422 12.32 -10.86 23.58
CA VAL A 422 12.04 -11.66 22.37
C VAL A 422 12.83 -12.97 22.39
N GLU A 423 14.06 -12.96 22.88
CA GLU A 423 14.90 -14.15 22.97
C GLU A 423 14.42 -15.12 24.05
N ASP A 424 13.88 -14.62 25.16
CA ASP A 424 13.18 -15.43 26.16
C ASP A 424 11.92 -16.06 25.57
N LEU A 425 11.09 -15.27 24.89
CA LEU A 425 9.83 -15.75 24.30
C LEU A 425 10.04 -16.81 23.21
N LYS A 426 11.18 -16.78 22.50
CA LYS A 426 11.54 -17.84 21.53
C LYS A 426 11.76 -19.21 22.18
N GLN A 427 12.02 -19.27 23.48
CA GLN A 427 12.25 -20.53 24.20
C GLN A 427 10.94 -21.24 24.60
N LEU A 428 9.80 -20.53 24.52
CA LEU A 428 8.48 -21.10 24.84
C LEU A 428 8.08 -22.18 23.83
N LYS A 429 7.70 -23.35 24.34
CA LYS A 429 7.21 -24.48 23.54
C LYS A 429 5.73 -24.74 23.85
N GLY A 430 4.96 -25.14 22.84
CA GLY A 430 3.54 -25.49 23.00
C GLY A 430 2.59 -24.30 23.17
N LEU A 431 3.08 -23.07 23.03
CA LEU A 431 2.31 -21.82 23.08
C LEU A 431 2.35 -21.10 21.74
N THR A 432 1.22 -20.53 21.33
CA THR A 432 1.20 -19.57 20.21
C THR A 432 1.50 -18.17 20.75
N VAL A 433 2.58 -17.56 20.25
CA VAL A 433 2.95 -16.18 20.59
C VAL A 433 2.68 -15.26 19.40
N GLU A 434 1.89 -14.20 19.61
CA GLU A 434 1.54 -13.22 18.59
C GLU A 434 1.95 -11.80 19.05
N LEU A 435 2.72 -11.08 18.25
CA LEU A 435 2.97 -9.65 18.41
C LEU A 435 1.76 -8.89 17.91
N LEU A 436 1.11 -8.10 18.75
CA LEU A 436 -0.12 -7.37 18.39
C LEU A 436 0.16 -5.93 17.92
N THR A 437 1.42 -5.49 17.91
CA THR A 437 1.84 -4.10 17.69
C THR A 437 2.87 -3.96 16.56
N GLU A 438 2.87 -4.86 15.57
CA GLU A 438 3.79 -4.76 14.44
C GLU A 438 3.47 -3.51 13.61
N SER A 439 4.29 -2.46 13.77
CA SER A 439 4.10 -1.17 13.13
C SER A 439 4.88 -1.02 11.83
N LEU A 440 4.47 -0.09 10.97
CA LEU A 440 5.21 0.24 9.75
C LEU A 440 6.54 0.98 10.00
N GLU A 441 6.79 1.45 11.23
CA GLU A 441 7.98 2.24 11.58
C GLU A 441 9.19 1.35 11.88
N ASP A 442 9.04 0.42 12.82
CA ASP A 442 10.11 -0.48 13.26
C ASP A 442 9.75 -1.96 13.19
N GLY A 443 8.49 -2.30 12.94
CA GLY A 443 8.02 -3.69 12.88
C GLY A 443 7.78 -4.33 14.24
N TRP A 444 7.90 -3.60 15.35
CA TRP A 444 7.80 -4.18 16.70
C TRP A 444 6.86 -3.41 17.63
N THR A 445 6.90 -2.08 17.58
CA THR A 445 6.34 -1.25 18.65
C THR A 445 5.37 -0.21 18.13
N VAL A 446 4.50 0.24 19.04
CA VAL A 446 3.67 1.42 18.86
C VAL A 446 4.03 2.46 19.93
N PRO A 447 3.92 3.76 19.63
CA PRO A 447 4.04 4.79 20.67
C PRO A 447 2.89 4.65 21.66
N ILE A 448 3.16 4.87 22.94
CA ILE A 448 2.18 4.85 24.04
C ILE A 448 1.23 6.08 23.97
N SER A 449 1.34 6.91 22.94
CA SER A 449 0.51 8.09 22.66
C SER A 449 -1.01 7.85 22.64
N VAL A 450 -1.43 6.60 22.71
CA VAL A 450 -2.84 6.18 22.69
C VAL A 450 -3.54 6.45 24.04
N LEU A 451 -2.81 7.02 24.99
CA LEU A 451 -3.27 7.26 26.36
C LEU A 451 -3.45 8.73 26.70
N ALA A 452 -3.43 9.57 25.67
CA ALA A 452 -3.83 10.94 25.80
C ALA A 452 -5.21 10.98 26.49
N ASN A 453 -5.35 11.79 27.54
CA ASN A 453 -6.62 11.94 28.25
C ASN A 453 -7.70 12.56 27.32
N SER A 454 -8.91 12.81 27.82
CA SER A 454 -9.99 13.42 27.02
C SER A 454 -9.58 14.70 26.30
N ASP A 455 -8.59 15.42 26.85
CA ASP A 455 -8.08 16.70 26.36
C ASP A 455 -6.82 16.54 25.48
N GLY A 456 -6.33 15.31 25.29
CA GLY A 456 -5.17 15.02 24.46
C GLY A 456 -3.82 15.16 25.18
N GLU A 457 -3.81 15.35 26.50
CA GLU A 457 -2.59 15.46 27.30
C GLU A 457 -2.03 14.08 27.67
N VAL A 458 -0.71 13.96 27.64
CA VAL A 458 0.02 12.72 27.91
C VAL A 458 0.90 12.90 29.13
N ALA A 459 0.89 11.90 30.02
CA ALA A 459 1.68 11.92 31.25
C ALA A 459 3.18 12.10 30.93
N PRO A 460 3.90 13.00 31.62
CA PRO A 460 5.33 13.25 31.36
C PRO A 460 6.20 12.00 31.44
N GLU A 461 5.84 11.05 32.30
CA GLU A 461 6.54 9.78 32.51
C GLU A 461 6.53 8.90 31.25
N LEU A 462 5.51 9.06 30.40
CA LEU A 462 5.36 8.36 29.13
C LEU A 462 6.17 9.00 27.99
N MET A 463 6.93 10.06 28.30
CA MET A 463 7.81 10.74 27.37
C MET A 463 9.28 10.40 27.67
N ILE A 464 10.10 10.37 26.63
CA ILE A 464 11.56 10.28 26.70
C ILE A 464 12.13 11.50 25.99
N ASP A 465 13.04 12.19 26.66
CA ASP A 465 13.86 13.21 26.01
C ASP A 465 14.98 12.55 25.20
N CYS A 466 14.98 12.79 23.89
CA CYS A 466 15.98 12.28 22.97
C CYS A 466 16.89 13.43 22.49
N PRO A 467 18.22 13.32 22.66
CA PRO A 467 19.15 14.38 22.25
C PRO A 467 19.02 14.82 20.78
N GLU A 468 18.63 13.90 19.88
CA GLU A 468 18.54 14.15 18.44
C GLU A 468 17.13 14.57 17.96
N HIS A 469 16.09 14.31 18.75
CA HIS A 469 14.69 14.41 18.30
C HIS A 469 13.78 15.16 19.29
N GLY A 470 14.33 15.65 20.40
CA GLY A 470 13.58 16.24 21.51
C GLY A 470 12.70 15.20 22.23
N LEU A 471 11.66 15.68 22.89
CA LEU A 471 10.67 14.86 23.58
C LEU A 471 9.88 13.98 22.60
N ARG A 472 9.95 12.66 22.79
CA ARG A 472 9.11 11.67 22.09
C ARG A 472 8.37 10.77 23.05
N MET A 473 7.33 10.11 22.54
CA MET A 473 6.60 9.08 23.27
C MET A 473 7.49 7.85 23.51
N ARG A 474 7.33 7.22 24.67
CA ARG A 474 7.79 5.86 24.94
C ARG A 474 7.13 4.89 23.98
N LYS A 475 7.86 3.85 23.63
CA LYS A 475 7.37 2.74 22.79
C LYS A 475 6.91 1.57 23.66
N ALA A 476 5.95 0.81 23.15
CA ALA A 476 5.51 -0.44 23.77
C ALA A 476 5.30 -1.53 22.73
N ALA A 477 5.54 -2.77 23.13
CA ALA A 477 5.13 -3.97 22.40
C ALA A 477 4.12 -4.78 23.20
N VAL A 478 3.13 -5.35 22.52
CA VAL A 478 2.15 -6.25 23.13
C VAL A 478 2.30 -7.64 22.54
N PHE A 479 2.49 -8.63 23.42
CA PHE A 479 2.56 -10.04 23.07
C PHE A 479 1.32 -10.75 23.60
N ALA A 480 0.58 -11.42 22.73
CA ALA A 480 -0.47 -12.35 23.12
C ALA A 480 0.08 -13.78 23.18
N PHE A 481 -0.28 -14.48 24.24
CA PHE A 481 0.00 -15.90 24.48
C PHE A 481 -1.31 -16.66 24.43
N LYS A 482 -1.34 -17.76 23.68
CA LYS A 482 -2.55 -18.57 23.49
C LYS A 482 -2.24 -20.06 23.66
N ARG A 483 -3.00 -20.73 24.54
CA ARG A 483 -3.04 -22.19 24.71
C ARG A 483 -4.48 -22.62 24.89
N LYS A 484 -5.02 -23.45 24.00
CA LYS A 484 -6.42 -23.91 24.06
C LYS A 484 -7.41 -22.73 24.22
N SER A 485 -8.09 -22.62 25.37
CA SER A 485 -9.05 -21.57 25.72
C SER A 485 -8.47 -20.42 26.55
N GLU A 486 -7.21 -20.52 26.94
CA GLU A 486 -6.54 -19.54 27.79
C GLU A 486 -5.79 -18.51 26.94
N HIS A 487 -5.93 -17.25 27.34
CA HIS A 487 -5.42 -16.08 26.64
C HIS A 487 -4.80 -15.09 27.62
N LEU A 488 -3.54 -14.75 27.38
CA LEU A 488 -2.81 -13.79 28.22
C LEU A 488 -2.12 -12.78 27.32
N CYS A 489 -2.04 -11.53 27.77
CA CYS A 489 -1.24 -10.52 27.09
C CYS A 489 -0.15 -10.00 28.02
N ALA A 490 1.07 -9.82 27.49
CA ALA A 490 2.13 -9.06 28.14
C ALA A 490 2.43 -7.78 27.36
N VAL A 491 2.52 -6.67 28.07
CA VAL A 491 2.97 -5.38 27.52
C VAL A 491 4.37 -5.12 28.02
N VAL A 492 5.28 -4.81 27.09
CA VAL A 492 6.65 -4.42 27.41
C VAL A 492 6.82 -2.96 27.01
N ILE A 493 7.04 -2.10 28.01
CA ILE A 493 7.21 -0.65 27.88
C ILE A 493 8.70 -0.31 27.87
N GLU A 494 9.10 0.56 26.94
CA GLU A 494 10.44 1.09 26.82
C GLU A 494 10.86 1.83 28.10
N ALA A 495 11.73 1.19 28.88
CA ALA A 495 12.33 1.70 30.11
C ALA A 495 13.69 1.02 30.34
N ASN A 496 14.45 1.46 31.34
CA ASN A 496 15.69 0.81 31.75
C ASN A 496 15.67 0.53 33.27
N PRO A 497 15.45 -0.73 33.70
CA PRO A 497 15.15 -1.91 32.87
C PRO A 497 13.77 -1.83 32.19
N PRO A 498 13.49 -2.64 31.15
CA PRO A 498 12.17 -2.70 30.51
C PRO A 498 11.07 -2.99 31.54
N HIS A 499 9.92 -2.31 31.41
CA HIS A 499 8.79 -2.53 32.31
C HIS A 499 7.77 -3.46 31.65
N THR A 500 7.45 -4.56 32.33
CA THR A 500 6.53 -5.58 31.82
C THR A 500 5.28 -5.65 32.68
N LYS A 501 4.12 -5.70 32.02
CA LYS A 501 2.82 -5.94 32.65
C LYS A 501 2.08 -7.08 31.99
N ILE A 502 1.67 -8.05 32.78
CA ILE A 502 0.92 -9.23 32.38
C ILE A 502 -0.56 -9.00 32.72
N ILE A 503 -1.43 -9.13 31.73
CA ILE A 503 -2.85 -8.88 31.87
C ILE A 503 -3.62 -10.08 31.30
N PRO A 504 -4.47 -10.73 32.12
CA PRO A 504 -5.39 -11.76 31.64
C PRO A 504 -6.36 -11.18 30.61
N THR A 505 -6.61 -11.92 29.53
CA THR A 505 -7.48 -11.49 28.44
C THR A 505 -8.40 -12.64 28.04
N THR A 506 -9.52 -12.35 27.37
CA THR A 506 -10.37 -13.41 26.83
C THR A 506 -9.91 -13.87 25.46
N GLY A 507 -9.07 -13.07 24.78
CA GLY A 507 -8.64 -13.31 23.40
C GLY A 507 -9.77 -13.18 22.38
N GLN A 508 -10.97 -12.74 22.81
CA GLN A 508 -12.18 -12.65 21.98
C GLN A 508 -12.50 -11.21 21.56
N ASP A 509 -12.13 -10.21 22.36
CA ASP A 509 -12.37 -8.80 22.04
C ASP A 509 -11.09 -8.14 21.51
N GLU A 510 -11.16 -7.64 20.28
CA GLU A 510 -10.03 -7.01 19.63
C GLU A 510 -9.63 -5.67 20.29
N ASN A 511 -10.52 -5.07 21.11
CA ASN A 511 -10.20 -3.93 21.95
C ASN A 511 -9.33 -4.29 23.16
N GLU A 512 -9.14 -5.59 23.48
CA GLU A 512 -8.32 -6.01 24.60
C GLU A 512 -6.89 -5.50 24.46
N VAL A 513 -6.30 -5.56 23.26
CA VAL A 513 -4.95 -5.03 22.99
C VAL A 513 -4.80 -3.58 23.48
N TRP A 514 -5.85 -2.77 23.25
CA TRP A 514 -5.88 -1.39 23.70
C TRP A 514 -6.06 -1.23 25.20
N LEU A 515 -6.96 -2.01 25.77
CA LEU A 515 -7.18 -2.02 27.22
C LEU A 515 -5.89 -2.41 27.93
N THR A 516 -5.21 -3.45 27.45
CA THR A 516 -3.94 -3.96 27.95
C THR A 516 -2.85 -2.88 27.87
N LEU A 517 -2.68 -2.21 26.72
CA LEU A 517 -1.74 -1.09 26.57
C LEU A 517 -2.05 0.05 27.55
N ARG A 518 -3.34 0.37 27.73
CA ARG A 518 -3.79 1.45 28.62
C ARG A 518 -3.53 1.13 30.08
N CYS A 519 -3.88 -0.06 30.52
CA CYS A 519 -3.64 -0.50 31.89
C CYS A 519 -2.14 -0.50 32.21
N ALA A 520 -1.32 -1.13 31.35
CA ALA A 520 0.12 -1.21 31.56
C ALA A 520 0.80 0.15 31.70
N ALA A 521 0.37 1.13 30.92
CA ALA A 521 0.95 2.46 30.97
C ALA A 521 0.38 3.36 32.06
N VAL A 522 -0.88 3.17 32.50
CA VAL A 522 -1.38 3.77 33.74
C VAL A 522 -0.57 3.26 34.93
N ASP A 523 -0.30 1.96 34.97
CA ASP A 523 0.53 1.33 36.00
C ASP A 523 1.96 1.87 35.98
N PHE A 524 2.55 1.95 34.79
CA PHE A 524 3.88 2.56 34.60
C PHE A 524 3.93 4.01 35.08
N SER A 525 2.93 4.83 34.73
CA SER A 525 2.85 6.24 35.14
C SER A 525 2.68 6.40 36.66
N LYS A 526 2.12 5.39 37.33
CA LYS A 526 1.99 5.32 38.79
C LYS A 526 3.20 4.67 39.48
N ALA A 527 4.25 4.37 38.74
CA ALA A 527 5.44 3.66 39.23
C ALA A 527 5.11 2.30 39.89
N ALA A 528 4.11 1.58 39.37
CA ALA A 528 3.84 0.21 39.80
C ALA A 528 5.05 -0.70 39.50
N PRO A 529 5.29 -1.75 40.30
CA PRO A 529 6.39 -2.70 40.06
C PRO A 529 6.22 -3.44 38.74
N SER A 530 7.31 -3.81 38.06
CA SER A 530 7.26 -4.68 36.86
C SER A 530 6.94 -6.11 37.27
N ASP A 531 6.16 -6.83 36.47
CA ASP A 531 5.81 -8.23 36.78
C ASP A 531 6.99 -9.19 36.60
N THR A 532 8.01 -8.78 35.84
CA THR A 532 9.25 -9.53 35.56
C THR A 532 10.37 -9.25 36.57
N LEU A 533 10.09 -8.63 37.72
CA LEU A 533 11.13 -8.27 38.69
C LEU A 533 11.91 -9.47 39.23
N ASP A 534 11.26 -10.64 39.36
CA ASP A 534 11.82 -11.80 40.04
C ASP A 534 12.10 -13.01 39.13
N ALA A 535 11.61 -12.99 37.88
CA ALA A 535 11.78 -14.09 36.93
C ALA A 535 11.67 -13.60 35.45
N PRO A 536 12.32 -14.30 34.49
CA PRO A 536 12.14 -14.05 33.06
C PRO A 536 10.68 -14.19 32.63
N LEU A 537 10.27 -13.41 31.62
CA LEU A 537 8.87 -13.42 31.16
C LEU A 537 8.42 -14.82 30.73
N ALA A 538 9.26 -15.57 30.02
CA ALA A 538 8.92 -16.92 29.57
C ALA A 538 8.57 -17.87 30.74
N GLU A 539 9.28 -17.76 31.87
CA GLU A 539 9.03 -18.61 33.05
C GLU A 539 7.67 -18.29 33.69
N LEU A 540 7.36 -16.98 33.82
CA LEU A 540 6.07 -16.52 34.34
C LEU A 540 4.91 -16.97 33.44
N ILE A 541 5.08 -16.87 32.13
CA ILE A 541 4.09 -17.34 31.16
C ILE A 541 3.90 -18.86 31.29
N SER A 542 4.99 -19.64 31.31
CA SER A 542 4.91 -21.09 31.48
C SER A 542 4.18 -21.49 32.75
N TRP A 543 4.48 -20.86 33.89
CA TRP A 543 3.81 -21.14 35.15
C TRP A 543 2.30 -20.92 35.07
N VAL A 544 1.86 -19.78 34.51
CA VAL A 544 0.42 -19.48 34.35
C VAL A 544 -0.30 -20.53 33.48
N PHE A 545 0.36 -21.07 32.45
CA PHE A 545 -0.24 -22.08 31.56
C PHE A 545 -0.02 -23.53 32.03
N ASP A 546 0.79 -23.78 33.07
CA ASP A 546 1.10 -25.12 33.60
C ASP A 546 0.42 -25.42 34.94
N GLU A 547 -0.12 -24.43 35.66
CA GLU A 547 -0.88 -24.65 36.92
C GLU A 547 -2.26 -25.34 36.73
N GLU A 548 -2.73 -25.57 35.49
CA GLU A 548 -4.06 -26.17 35.22
C GLU A 548 -4.07 -27.66 34.82
N ASP A 549 -2.98 -28.43 34.95
CA ASP A 549 -3.05 -29.90 34.90
C ASP A 549 -2.93 -30.50 36.33
N PRO A 550 -4.01 -30.58 37.13
CA PRO A 550 -4.06 -31.56 38.20
C PRO A 550 -4.26 -32.94 37.55
N VAL A 551 -3.27 -33.80 37.77
CA VAL A 551 -3.27 -35.24 37.48
C VAL A 551 -4.58 -35.92 37.87
#